data_AF-A0A5J4XIU1-F1
#
_entry.id   AF-A0A5J4XIU1-F1
#
_cell.length_a   1.000
_cell.length_b   1.000
_cell.length_c   1.000
_cell.angle_alpha   90.00
_cell.angle_beta   90.00
_cell.angle_gamma   90.00
#
_symmetry.space_group_name_H-M   'P 1'
#
loop_
_entity.id
_entity.type
_entity.pdbx_description
1 polymer ?
#
loop_
_entity_poly.entity_id
_entity_poly.type
_entity_poly.pdbx_seq_one_letter_code
_entity_poly.pdbx_strand_id
1 'polypeptide(L)'
;MPDGKENPYGNGFVGVETPLTNEGSACRVADASKGTYWKINNPDSRKPVAYKLVPQISPTLMAKPYSLIAKRGRFASKHLWVTPHQDRERYPAGNWVLQSKGGEGLEEWIKQDRSVESGSDPVLWHCFGLTHIVRPEDFPVMPVESTGFTLKPSGFFRGNPGIDVPYQKKKKKKKKKKSKASQLMQNRCGRMHKKLSEEQMAYKPSVSKKVAKLLLHTNGERRQTRCGTNSREEETKGDQKHVFLGGTISLWLSHPRTTQPSMKGEEEGFEERGYLQGMQLDQASF
;
A
#
# COMPACT_ATOMS: atom_id res chain seq x y z
N MET A 1 -20.84 1.54 -20.48
CA MET A 1 -21.40 1.05 -21.74
C MET A 1 -21.95 2.25 -22.50
N PRO A 2 -21.98 2.26 -23.83
CA PRO A 2 -22.66 3.33 -24.56
C PRO A 2 -24.15 3.35 -24.20
N ASP A 3 -24.75 4.53 -24.26
CA ASP A 3 -26.20 4.69 -24.12
C ASP A 3 -26.91 4.07 -25.33
N GLY A 4 -28.10 3.49 -25.12
CA GLY A 4 -28.89 2.90 -26.20
C GLY A 4 -29.82 1.79 -25.74
N LYS A 5 -30.34 1.00 -26.70
CA LYS A 5 -31.28 -0.10 -26.43
C LYS A 5 -30.74 -1.14 -25.44
N GLU A 6 -29.42 -1.35 -25.43
CA GLU A 6 -28.71 -2.28 -24.54
C GLU A 6 -28.47 -1.69 -23.12
N ASN A 7 -28.64 -0.38 -22.93
CA ASN A 7 -28.53 0.30 -21.64
C ASN A 7 -29.62 1.38 -21.50
N PRO A 8 -30.91 1.00 -21.54
CA PRO A 8 -32.03 1.94 -21.68
C PRO A 8 -32.19 2.88 -20.48
N TYR A 9 -31.63 2.50 -19.32
CA TYR A 9 -31.70 3.27 -18.08
C TYR A 9 -30.34 3.87 -17.67
N GLY A 10 -29.29 3.73 -18.49
CA GLY A 10 -27.99 4.34 -18.22
C GLY A 10 -27.23 3.76 -17.00
N ASN A 11 -27.71 2.70 -16.36
CA ASN A 11 -27.12 2.16 -15.12
C ASN A 11 -26.09 1.05 -15.37
N GLY A 12 -25.89 0.61 -16.62
CA GLY A 12 -24.93 -0.42 -16.99
C GLY A 12 -23.48 0.04 -16.98
N PHE A 13 -22.61 -0.72 -16.31
CA PHE A 13 -21.16 -0.56 -16.37
C PHE A 13 -20.49 -1.93 -16.62
N VAL A 14 -19.33 -1.91 -17.25
CA VAL A 14 -18.56 -3.12 -17.58
C VAL A 14 -17.11 -2.93 -17.17
N GLY A 15 -16.49 -4.03 -16.71
CA GLY A 15 -15.04 -4.10 -16.61
C GLY A 15 -14.46 -4.34 -17.99
N VAL A 16 -13.46 -3.55 -18.39
CA VAL A 16 -12.70 -3.76 -19.61
C VAL A 16 -11.32 -4.27 -19.22
N GLU A 17 -10.95 -5.43 -19.77
CA GLU A 17 -9.61 -5.99 -19.59
C GLU A 17 -8.79 -5.72 -20.85
N THR A 18 -7.58 -5.19 -20.66
CA THR A 18 -6.63 -4.95 -21.75
C THR A 18 -5.37 -5.76 -21.46
N PRO A 19 -5.06 -6.79 -22.26
CA PRO A 19 -3.82 -7.53 -22.13
C PRO A 19 -2.61 -6.61 -22.31
N LEU A 20 -1.56 -6.85 -21.52
CA LEU A 20 -0.26 -6.23 -21.69
C LEU A 20 0.64 -7.30 -22.31
N THR A 21 1.08 -7.08 -23.55
CA THR A 21 1.75 -8.12 -24.35
C THR A 21 3.24 -7.84 -24.52
N ASN A 22 3.66 -6.58 -24.46
CA ASN A 22 5.05 -6.15 -24.54
C ASN A 22 5.37 -5.01 -23.57
N GLU A 23 6.66 -4.75 -23.37
CA GLU A 23 7.12 -3.69 -22.45
C GLU A 23 6.55 -2.31 -22.80
N GLY A 24 6.43 -1.98 -24.10
CA GLY A 24 5.90 -0.69 -24.55
C GLY A 24 4.44 -0.47 -24.12
N SER A 25 3.58 -1.47 -24.30
CA SER A 25 2.18 -1.43 -23.85
C SER A 25 2.04 -1.54 -22.33
N ALA A 26 3.02 -2.16 -21.65
CA ALA A 26 3.00 -2.43 -20.22
C ALA A 26 3.46 -1.28 -19.31
N CYS A 27 3.56 -0.07 -19.85
CA CYS A 27 3.89 1.15 -19.13
C CYS A 27 2.62 1.97 -18.81
N ARG A 28 2.00 1.78 -17.64
CA ARG A 28 0.63 2.25 -17.33
C ARG A 28 0.56 3.29 -16.21
N VAL A 29 -0.41 4.20 -16.35
CA VAL A 29 -0.83 5.16 -15.31
C VAL A 29 -2.18 4.72 -14.76
N ALA A 30 -2.35 4.72 -13.45
CA ALA A 30 -3.62 4.44 -12.80
C ALA A 30 -4.61 5.60 -13.01
N ASP A 31 -5.83 5.26 -13.40
CA ASP A 31 -6.93 6.21 -13.54
C ASP A 31 -8.00 5.93 -12.47
N ALA A 32 -8.14 6.88 -11.53
CA ALA A 32 -9.10 6.78 -10.43
C ALA A 32 -10.56 6.84 -10.92
N SER A 33 -10.83 7.58 -12.01
CA SER A 33 -12.18 7.70 -12.57
C SER A 33 -12.69 6.37 -13.14
N LYS A 34 -11.77 5.50 -13.55
CA LYS A 34 -12.06 4.16 -14.10
C LYS A 34 -11.90 3.04 -13.07
N GLY A 35 -11.46 3.35 -11.85
CA GLY A 35 -11.16 2.35 -10.83
C GLY A 35 -10.07 1.36 -11.28
N THR A 36 -9.01 1.88 -11.92
CA THR A 36 -7.97 1.06 -12.56
C THR A 36 -7.29 0.12 -11.56
N TYR A 37 -7.02 -1.09 -12.00
CA TYR A 37 -6.23 -2.09 -11.30
C TYR A 37 -5.51 -2.97 -12.32
N TRP A 38 -4.51 -3.73 -11.86
CA TRP A 38 -3.80 -4.67 -12.72
C TRP A 38 -3.99 -6.08 -12.21
N LYS A 39 -4.30 -7.00 -13.13
CA LYS A 39 -4.54 -8.41 -12.83
C LYS A 39 -3.35 -9.21 -13.34
N ILE A 40 -2.74 -9.96 -12.44
CA ILE A 40 -1.64 -10.89 -12.69
C ILE A 40 -2.26 -12.28 -12.70
N ASN A 41 -2.43 -12.87 -13.87
CA ASN A 41 -3.03 -14.19 -14.04
C ASN A 41 -1.98 -15.24 -14.38
N ASN A 42 -2.25 -16.49 -14.01
CA ASN A 42 -1.51 -17.65 -14.51
C ASN A 42 -2.36 -18.38 -15.58
N PRO A 43 -2.04 -18.23 -16.87
CA PRO A 43 -2.80 -18.84 -17.96
C PRO A 43 -2.66 -20.37 -17.98
N ASP A 44 -1.56 -20.93 -17.49
CA ASP A 44 -1.31 -22.39 -17.52
C ASP A 44 -2.14 -23.17 -16.51
N SER A 45 -2.68 -22.50 -15.49
CA SER A 45 -3.43 -23.17 -14.41
C SER A 45 -4.78 -23.76 -14.86
N ARG A 46 -5.19 -23.53 -16.12
CA ARG A 46 -6.49 -23.91 -16.71
C ARG A 46 -7.71 -23.43 -15.90
N LYS A 47 -7.48 -22.53 -14.94
CA LYS A 47 -8.46 -21.90 -14.06
C LYS A 47 -8.17 -20.39 -14.05
N PRO A 48 -9.16 -19.53 -13.80
CA PRO A 48 -8.93 -18.09 -13.73
C PRO A 48 -8.29 -17.72 -12.38
N VAL A 49 -7.08 -18.22 -12.10
CA VAL A 49 -6.33 -17.85 -10.89
C VAL A 49 -5.56 -16.57 -11.16
N ALA A 50 -5.80 -15.56 -10.34
CA ALA A 50 -5.11 -14.29 -10.45
C ALA A 50 -4.94 -13.60 -9.11
N TYR A 51 -3.98 -12.68 -9.06
CA TYR A 51 -3.92 -11.62 -8.07
C TYR A 51 -4.20 -10.28 -8.74
N LYS A 52 -4.88 -9.40 -8.03
CA LYS A 52 -5.18 -8.04 -8.44
C LYS A 52 -4.34 -7.07 -7.61
N LEU A 53 -3.48 -6.30 -8.28
CA LEU A 53 -2.80 -5.15 -7.72
C LEU A 53 -3.77 -3.97 -7.69
N VAL A 54 -4.15 -3.58 -6.48
CA VAL A 54 -4.96 -2.40 -6.19
C VAL A 54 -4.01 -1.28 -5.78
N PRO A 55 -3.75 -0.28 -6.64
CA PRO A 55 -2.91 0.84 -6.28
C PRO A 55 -3.60 1.76 -5.27
N GLN A 56 -2.84 2.27 -4.30
CA GLN A 56 -3.21 3.54 -3.67
C GLN A 56 -2.80 4.65 -4.64
N ILE A 57 -3.79 5.26 -5.31
CA ILE A 57 -3.52 6.21 -6.39
C ILE A 57 -2.91 7.48 -5.79
N SER A 58 -1.60 7.64 -6.00
CA SER A 58 -0.84 8.86 -5.70
C SER A 58 -0.45 9.57 -7.01
N PRO A 59 -0.10 10.86 -6.97
CA PRO A 59 0.54 11.51 -8.11
C PRO A 59 1.79 10.74 -8.56
N THR A 60 2.03 10.69 -9.88
CA THR A 60 3.32 10.29 -10.43
C THR A 60 4.32 11.45 -10.31
N LEU A 61 5.56 11.24 -10.77
CA LEU A 61 6.58 12.28 -10.76
C LEU A 61 6.09 13.59 -11.40
N MET A 62 6.00 14.64 -10.59
CA MET A 62 5.50 15.96 -11.04
C MET A 62 6.55 16.81 -11.75
N ALA A 63 7.82 16.39 -11.71
CA ALA A 63 8.90 17.11 -12.38
C ALA A 63 8.69 17.10 -13.91
N LYS A 64 9.13 18.18 -14.57
CA LYS A 64 9.02 18.27 -16.03
C LYS A 64 9.85 17.17 -16.71
N PRO A 65 9.38 16.57 -17.82
CA PRO A 65 10.06 15.43 -18.46
C PRO A 65 11.51 15.69 -18.89
N TYR A 66 11.87 16.94 -19.20
CA TYR A 66 13.24 17.30 -19.60
C TYR A 66 14.22 17.44 -18.42
N SER A 67 13.72 17.49 -17.19
CA SER A 67 14.53 17.72 -15.99
C SER A 67 15.45 16.55 -15.68
N LEU A 68 16.59 16.83 -15.03
CA LEU A 68 17.54 15.78 -14.62
C LEU A 68 16.88 14.75 -13.69
N ILE A 69 16.00 15.17 -12.79
CA ILE A 69 15.27 14.25 -11.90
C ILE A 69 14.33 13.33 -12.68
N ALA A 70 13.69 13.81 -13.75
CA ALA A 70 12.84 12.97 -14.59
C ALA A 70 13.63 11.94 -15.40
N LYS A 71 14.86 12.27 -15.83
CA LYS A 71 15.78 11.34 -16.49
C LYS A 71 16.35 10.28 -15.54
N ARG A 72 16.68 10.67 -14.30
CA ARG A 72 17.21 9.75 -13.28
C ARG A 72 16.12 8.91 -12.63
N GLY A 73 14.91 9.45 -12.49
CA GLY A 73 13.76 8.85 -11.83
C GLY A 73 12.66 8.43 -12.80
N ARG A 74 13.00 8.01 -14.03
CA ARG A 74 12.01 7.72 -15.08
C ARG A 74 10.95 6.71 -14.64
N PHE A 75 11.33 5.73 -13.82
CA PHE A 75 10.41 4.77 -13.23
C PHE A 75 9.23 5.42 -12.48
N ALA A 76 9.43 6.57 -11.82
CA ALA A 76 8.38 7.27 -11.09
C ALA A 76 7.38 8.03 -12.00
N SER A 77 7.60 8.07 -13.32
CA SER A 77 6.72 8.78 -14.26
C SER A 77 5.39 8.05 -14.53
N LYS A 78 5.31 6.76 -14.17
CA LYS A 78 4.13 5.91 -14.35
C LYS A 78 3.93 5.04 -13.12
N HIS A 79 2.71 4.54 -12.92
CA HIS A 79 2.38 3.72 -11.75
C HIS A 79 2.77 2.25 -11.93
N LEU A 80 2.80 1.73 -13.16
CA LEU A 80 3.17 0.36 -13.44
C LEU A 80 4.09 0.28 -14.65
N TRP A 81 5.11 -0.57 -14.52
CA TRP A 81 5.92 -1.10 -15.60
C TRP A 81 5.94 -2.61 -15.50
N VAL A 82 5.99 -3.29 -16.65
CA VAL A 82 6.20 -4.74 -16.70
C VAL A 82 7.32 -5.02 -17.69
N THR A 83 8.28 -5.84 -17.27
CA THR A 83 9.40 -6.30 -18.08
C THR A 83 9.49 -7.83 -18.00
N PRO A 84 10.02 -8.54 -19.00
CA PRO A 84 10.38 -9.94 -18.81
C PRO A 84 11.49 -10.04 -17.76
N HIS A 85 11.59 -11.18 -17.09
CA HIS A 85 12.64 -11.39 -16.11
C HIS A 85 14.03 -11.45 -16.77
N GLN A 86 14.99 -10.72 -16.20
CA GLN A 86 16.41 -10.86 -16.47
C GLN A 86 17.22 -10.72 -15.19
N ASP A 87 18.17 -11.62 -14.96
CA ASP A 87 18.95 -11.71 -13.71
C ASP A 87 19.71 -10.43 -13.33
N ARG A 88 20.05 -9.61 -14.33
CA ARG A 88 20.79 -8.35 -14.18
C ARG A 88 19.89 -7.11 -14.10
N GLU A 89 18.60 -7.22 -14.40
CA GLU A 89 17.64 -6.12 -14.37
C GLU A 89 17.01 -5.97 -12.97
N ARG A 90 17.78 -5.42 -12.02
CA ARG A 90 17.40 -5.38 -10.59
C ARG A 90 16.91 -4.03 -10.09
N TYR A 91 17.49 -2.94 -10.60
CA TYR A 91 17.26 -1.59 -10.09
C TYR A 91 16.62 -0.71 -11.17
N PRO A 92 15.42 -0.15 -10.93
CA PRO A 92 14.67 0.58 -11.96
C PRO A 92 15.31 1.91 -12.39
N ALA A 93 16.29 2.40 -11.65
CA ALA A 93 17.08 3.60 -11.96
C ALA A 93 18.52 3.31 -12.40
N GLY A 94 18.86 2.04 -12.66
CA GLY A 94 20.22 1.60 -12.97
C GLY A 94 21.02 1.15 -11.74
N ASN A 95 22.19 0.55 -11.99
CA ASN A 95 23.06 0.01 -10.93
C ASN A 95 23.80 1.12 -10.16
N TRP A 96 24.12 2.23 -10.82
CA TRP A 96 24.96 3.30 -10.28
C TRP A 96 24.20 4.64 -10.26
N VAL A 97 23.42 4.87 -9.20
CA VAL A 97 22.49 6.02 -9.15
C VAL A 97 23.18 7.34 -8.78
N LEU A 98 24.25 7.29 -7.99
CA LEU A 98 24.98 8.47 -7.53
C LEU A 98 25.62 9.18 -8.73
N GLN A 99 25.32 10.48 -8.90
CA GLN A 99 25.81 11.32 -10.02
C GLN A 99 25.50 10.83 -11.45
N SER A 100 24.68 9.79 -11.65
CA SER A 100 24.24 9.38 -12.99
C SER A 100 23.49 10.50 -13.72
N LYS A 101 23.69 10.57 -15.04
CA LYS A 101 23.00 11.48 -15.95
C LYS A 101 21.56 11.03 -16.25
N GLY A 102 21.17 9.84 -15.79
CA GLY A 102 19.88 9.21 -16.06
C GLY A 102 19.87 8.44 -17.38
N GLY A 103 18.73 7.81 -17.68
CA GLY A 103 18.54 7.01 -18.91
C GLY A 103 18.80 5.51 -18.75
N GLU A 104 19.29 5.06 -17.60
CA GLU A 104 19.54 3.66 -17.25
C GLU A 104 18.30 3.01 -16.59
N GLY A 105 18.33 1.68 -16.43
CA GLY A 105 17.28 0.93 -15.73
C GLY A 105 16.01 0.79 -16.57
N LEU A 106 14.85 1.05 -15.97
CA LEU A 106 13.57 0.88 -16.67
C LEU A 106 13.47 1.72 -17.94
N GLU A 107 14.10 2.90 -18.00
CA GLU A 107 14.10 3.71 -19.22
C GLU A 107 14.80 3.03 -20.39
N GLU A 108 15.84 2.25 -20.12
CA GLU A 108 16.60 1.51 -21.13
C GLU A 108 15.92 0.20 -21.48
N TRP A 109 15.47 -0.56 -20.47
CA TRP A 109 14.90 -1.90 -20.67
C TRP A 109 13.66 -1.87 -21.56
N ILE A 110 12.75 -0.91 -21.34
CA ILE A 110 11.53 -0.82 -22.14
C ILE A 110 11.76 -0.54 -23.63
N LYS A 111 12.94 -0.02 -24.01
CA LYS A 111 13.27 0.25 -25.42
C LYS A 111 13.50 -1.05 -26.21
N GLN A 112 13.73 -2.16 -25.51
CA GLN A 112 13.86 -3.48 -26.13
C GLN A 112 12.51 -4.03 -26.59
N ASP A 113 11.39 -3.47 -26.09
CA ASP A 113 10.00 -3.85 -26.40
C ASP A 113 9.75 -5.36 -26.42
N ARG A 114 10.33 -6.06 -25.43
CA ARG A 114 10.25 -7.51 -25.34
C ARG A 114 8.83 -7.96 -24.98
N SER A 115 8.51 -9.21 -25.34
CA SER A 115 7.25 -9.82 -24.91
C SER A 115 7.21 -9.98 -23.39
N VAL A 116 6.06 -9.66 -22.80
CA VAL A 116 5.74 -9.88 -21.37
C VAL A 116 4.58 -10.87 -21.19
N GLU A 117 4.28 -11.64 -22.24
CA GLU A 117 3.26 -12.67 -22.22
C GLU A 117 3.72 -13.94 -21.46
N SER A 118 2.83 -14.92 -21.38
CA SER A 118 3.05 -16.22 -20.77
C SER A 118 4.38 -16.85 -21.20
N GLY A 119 5.21 -17.26 -20.23
CA GLY A 119 6.53 -17.87 -20.46
C GLY A 119 7.71 -16.92 -20.36
N SER A 120 7.50 -15.61 -20.22
CA SER A 120 8.58 -14.61 -20.06
C SER A 120 8.92 -14.25 -18.60
N ASP A 121 8.30 -14.92 -17.63
CA ASP A 121 8.37 -14.62 -16.19
C ASP A 121 8.26 -13.11 -15.89
N PRO A 122 7.09 -12.48 -16.10
CA PRO A 122 6.98 -11.02 -16.03
C PRO A 122 7.27 -10.47 -14.63
N VAL A 123 8.08 -9.42 -14.59
CA VAL A 123 8.42 -8.64 -13.39
C VAL A 123 7.59 -7.36 -13.39
N LEU A 124 6.84 -7.14 -12.30
CA LEU A 124 6.04 -5.93 -12.11
C LEU A 124 6.78 -4.90 -11.26
N TRP A 125 6.91 -3.69 -11.79
CA TRP A 125 7.49 -2.54 -11.11
C TRP A 125 6.37 -1.55 -10.79
N HIS A 126 5.81 -1.63 -9.58
CA HIS A 126 4.77 -0.71 -9.14
C HIS A 126 5.38 0.49 -8.42
N CYS A 127 5.12 1.70 -8.94
CA CYS A 127 5.57 2.95 -8.35
C CYS A 127 4.41 3.64 -7.64
N PHE A 128 4.60 3.92 -6.36
CA PHE A 128 3.66 4.62 -5.49
C PHE A 128 4.46 5.47 -4.49
N GLY A 129 3.85 6.53 -3.97
CA GLY A 129 4.53 7.43 -3.05
C GLY A 129 3.58 8.44 -2.44
N LEU A 130 4.16 9.45 -1.78
CA LEU A 130 3.45 10.59 -1.22
C LEU A 130 4.01 11.87 -1.84
N THR A 131 3.12 12.81 -2.12
CA THR A 131 3.52 14.19 -2.41
C THR A 131 3.41 14.96 -1.11
N HIS A 132 4.54 15.14 -0.43
CA HIS A 132 4.56 15.78 0.88
C HIS A 132 4.56 17.31 0.75
N ILE A 133 3.43 17.93 1.11
CA ILE A 133 3.31 19.37 1.32
C ILE A 133 3.37 19.59 2.82
N VAL A 134 4.50 20.13 3.28
CA VAL A 134 4.81 20.28 4.70
C VAL A 134 3.75 21.14 5.40
N ARG A 135 3.29 20.67 6.57
CA ARG A 135 2.39 21.41 7.45
C ARG A 135 3.09 21.74 8.77
N PRO A 136 2.62 22.74 9.53
CA PRO A 136 3.18 23.05 10.85
C PRO A 136 3.19 21.85 11.81
N GLU A 137 2.21 20.95 11.72
CA GLU A 137 2.13 19.74 12.53
C GLU A 137 3.24 18.72 12.25
N ASP A 138 3.95 18.85 11.13
CA ASP A 138 5.07 17.97 10.78
C ASP A 138 6.36 18.35 11.54
N PHE A 139 6.35 19.45 12.31
CA PHE A 139 7.48 19.95 13.08
C PHE A 139 7.22 19.88 14.60
N PRO A 140 8.24 19.57 15.44
CA PRO A 140 9.64 19.25 15.13
C PRO A 140 9.88 17.79 14.74
N VAL A 141 8.87 16.94 14.94
CA VAL A 141 8.90 15.52 14.60
C VAL A 141 7.66 15.21 13.80
N MET A 142 7.87 14.81 12.56
CA MET A 142 6.78 14.50 11.65
C MET A 142 6.00 13.27 12.15
N PRO A 143 4.66 13.34 12.28
CA PRO A 143 3.85 12.15 12.54
C PRO A 143 3.88 11.22 11.33
N VAL A 144 3.63 9.93 11.56
CA VAL A 144 3.68 8.91 10.49
C VAL A 144 2.61 9.18 9.43
N GLU A 145 3.05 9.30 8.18
CA GLU A 145 2.20 9.21 6.99
C GLU A 145 2.47 7.87 6.30
N SER A 146 1.42 7.21 5.80
CA SER A 146 1.51 5.86 5.23
C SER A 146 1.02 5.84 3.78
N THR A 147 1.77 5.12 2.94
CA THR A 147 1.41 4.82 1.55
C THR A 147 1.73 3.36 1.25
N GLY A 148 1.03 2.77 0.30
CA GLY A 148 1.20 1.36 -0.02
C GLY A 148 0.36 0.92 -1.21
N PHE A 149 0.22 -0.39 -1.32
CA PHE A 149 -0.64 -1.04 -2.29
C PHE A 149 -1.18 -2.33 -1.68
N THR A 150 -2.16 -2.95 -2.34
CA THR A 150 -2.68 -4.24 -1.89
C THR A 150 -2.75 -5.21 -3.06
N LEU A 151 -2.18 -6.41 -2.86
CA LEU A 151 -2.43 -7.56 -3.73
C LEU A 151 -3.60 -8.35 -3.16
N LYS A 152 -4.69 -8.45 -3.94
CA LYS A 152 -5.89 -9.20 -3.55
C LYS A 152 -6.05 -10.43 -4.45
N PRO A 153 -6.35 -11.62 -3.91
CA PRO A 153 -6.70 -12.76 -4.75
C PRO A 153 -7.96 -12.43 -5.58
N SER A 154 -7.95 -12.77 -6.86
CA SER A 154 -9.06 -12.57 -7.80
C SER A 154 -9.26 -13.86 -8.59
N GLY A 155 -10.32 -14.61 -8.27
CA GLY A 155 -10.52 -15.96 -8.83
C GLY A 155 -9.48 -17.00 -8.39
N PHE A 156 -8.55 -16.64 -7.51
CA PHE A 156 -7.51 -17.54 -7.00
C PHE A 156 -8.10 -18.69 -6.17
N PHE A 157 -9.07 -18.40 -5.31
CA PHE A 157 -9.77 -19.38 -4.48
C PHE A 157 -11.17 -19.67 -5.06
N ARG A 158 -11.67 -20.88 -4.82
CA ARG A 158 -13.04 -21.29 -5.23
C ARG A 158 -14.14 -20.58 -4.44
N GLY A 159 -13.81 -20.04 -3.27
CA GLY A 159 -14.72 -19.37 -2.34
C GLY A 159 -13.94 -18.55 -1.34
N ASN A 160 -14.62 -18.00 -0.34
CA ASN A 160 -13.98 -17.20 0.71
C ASN A 160 -12.97 -18.07 1.50
N PRO A 161 -11.66 -17.78 1.46
CA PRO A 161 -10.64 -18.58 2.14
C PRO A 161 -10.69 -18.47 3.68
N GLY A 162 -11.45 -17.52 4.24
CA GLY A 162 -11.59 -17.35 5.69
C GLY A 162 -12.92 -17.86 6.25
N ILE A 163 -13.71 -18.64 5.48
CA ILE A 163 -15.03 -19.09 5.92
C ILE A 163 -14.99 -20.08 7.09
N ASP A 164 -13.86 -20.75 7.25
CA ASP A 164 -13.56 -21.72 8.32
C ASP A 164 -12.95 -21.07 9.57
N VAL A 165 -12.66 -19.77 9.55
CA VAL A 165 -12.11 -19.06 10.71
C VAL A 165 -13.20 -18.93 11.79
N PRO A 166 -12.99 -19.49 13.00
CA PRO A 166 -14.01 -19.49 14.03
C PRO A 166 -14.30 -18.07 14.55
N TYR A 167 -15.58 -17.79 14.81
CA TYR A 167 -15.98 -16.50 15.39
C TYR A 167 -15.44 -16.36 16.83
N GLN A 168 -14.77 -15.24 17.11
CA GLN A 168 -14.34 -14.88 18.46
C GLN A 168 -15.57 -14.54 19.32
N LYS A 169 -15.93 -15.44 20.26
CA LYS A 169 -17.06 -15.22 21.19
C LYS A 169 -16.83 -13.95 22.02
N LYS A 170 -17.64 -12.91 21.79
CA LYS A 170 -17.69 -11.75 22.69
C LYS A 170 -18.09 -12.22 24.10
N LYS A 171 -17.21 -12.04 25.09
CA LYS A 171 -17.55 -12.27 26.51
C LYS A 171 -18.77 -11.39 26.85
N LYS A 172 -19.93 -12.01 27.14
CA LYS A 172 -21.09 -11.29 27.65
C LYS A 172 -20.65 -10.54 28.91
N LYS A 173 -20.64 -9.21 28.89
CA LYS A 173 -20.49 -8.44 30.13
C LYS A 173 -21.63 -8.88 31.04
N LYS A 174 -21.32 -9.57 32.17
CA LYS A 174 -22.30 -9.79 33.23
C LYS A 174 -22.85 -8.40 33.55
N LYS A 175 -24.17 -8.19 33.38
CA LYS A 175 -24.83 -7.01 33.91
C LYS A 175 -24.56 -7.06 35.42
N LYS A 176 -23.58 -6.30 35.92
CA LYS A 176 -23.50 -6.03 37.36
C LYS A 176 -24.86 -5.43 37.70
N LYS A 177 -25.67 -6.13 38.51
CA LYS A 177 -26.84 -5.52 39.13
C LYS A 177 -26.29 -4.27 39.81
N LYS A 178 -26.65 -3.08 39.32
CA LYS A 178 -26.30 -1.84 40.02
C LYS A 178 -26.86 -1.99 41.42
N SER A 179 -26.02 -1.79 42.43
CA SER A 179 -26.53 -1.68 43.79
C SER A 179 -27.61 -0.60 43.81
N LYS A 180 -28.63 -0.72 44.68
CA LYS A 180 -29.66 0.31 44.82
C LYS A 180 -29.03 1.71 45.02
N ALA A 181 -27.87 1.78 45.68
CA ALA A 181 -27.07 3.00 45.83
C ALA A 181 -26.52 3.55 44.50
N SER A 182 -25.99 2.69 43.61
CA SER A 182 -25.50 3.11 42.29
C SER A 182 -26.65 3.60 41.38
N GLN A 183 -27.84 2.99 41.51
CA GLN A 183 -29.05 3.44 40.82
C GLN A 183 -29.52 4.81 41.34
N LEU A 184 -29.53 5.01 42.67
CA LEU A 184 -29.91 6.27 43.31
C LEU A 184 -28.94 7.42 42.98
N MET A 185 -27.63 7.15 42.95
CA MET A 185 -26.61 8.13 42.60
C MET A 185 -26.68 8.55 41.13
N GLN A 186 -26.97 7.63 40.20
CA GLN A 186 -27.17 7.97 38.79
C GLN A 186 -28.45 8.78 38.56
N ASN A 187 -29.52 8.49 39.31
CA ASN A 187 -30.75 9.26 39.25
C ASN A 187 -30.56 10.69 39.82
N ARG A 188 -29.67 10.89 40.81
CA ARG A 188 -29.29 12.24 41.29
C ARG A 188 -28.40 12.99 40.30
N CYS A 189 -27.39 12.32 39.73
CA CYS A 189 -26.48 12.93 38.76
C CYS A 189 -27.22 13.35 37.48
N GLY A 190 -28.15 12.52 36.97
CA GLY A 190 -29.01 12.89 35.84
C GLY A 190 -29.91 14.09 36.12
N ARG A 191 -30.35 14.28 37.37
CA ARG A 191 -31.16 15.44 37.80
C ARG A 191 -30.33 16.73 37.86
N MET A 192 -29.05 16.65 38.23
CA MET A 192 -28.13 17.79 38.16
C MET A 192 -27.75 18.15 36.73
N HIS A 193 -27.48 17.16 35.86
CA HIS A 193 -27.20 17.42 34.45
C HIS A 193 -28.36 18.08 33.72
N LYS A 194 -29.62 17.74 34.06
CA LYS A 194 -30.79 18.42 33.50
C LYS A 194 -30.86 19.89 33.92
N LYS A 195 -30.61 20.19 35.20
CA LYS A 195 -30.52 21.58 35.71
C LYS A 195 -29.38 22.37 35.07
N LEU A 196 -28.19 21.76 34.92
CA LEU A 196 -27.05 22.40 34.27
C LEU A 196 -27.25 22.59 32.77
N SER A 197 -27.98 21.70 32.08
CA SER A 197 -28.32 21.88 30.65
C SER A 197 -29.38 22.96 30.43
N GLU A 198 -30.30 23.13 31.39
CA GLU A 198 -31.28 24.22 31.38
C GLU A 198 -30.59 25.57 31.66
N GLU A 199 -29.59 25.62 32.55
CA GLU A 199 -28.74 26.81 32.76
C GLU A 199 -27.79 27.08 31.59
N GLN A 200 -27.19 26.06 30.96
CA GLN A 200 -26.29 26.24 29.81
C GLN A 200 -27.03 26.63 28.52
N MET A 201 -28.30 26.24 28.35
CA MET A 201 -29.15 26.75 27.24
C MET A 201 -29.42 28.27 27.35
N ALA A 202 -29.27 28.87 28.53
CA ALA A 202 -29.35 30.32 28.72
C ALA A 202 -28.05 31.06 28.34
N TYR A 203 -26.94 30.35 28.15
CA TYR A 203 -25.65 30.93 27.76
C TYR A 203 -25.40 30.77 26.25
N LYS A 204 -25.47 31.87 25.49
CA LYS A 204 -25.12 31.92 24.07
C LYS A 204 -23.71 32.51 23.88
N PRO A 205 -22.68 31.72 23.54
CA PRO A 205 -21.42 32.29 23.06
C PRO A 205 -21.54 32.64 21.57
N SER A 206 -21.06 33.83 21.21
CA SER A 206 -21.00 34.35 19.85
C SER A 206 -19.90 33.64 19.04
N VAL A 207 -20.16 32.44 18.54
CA VAL A 207 -19.32 31.82 17.51
C VAL A 207 -20.16 31.65 16.26
N SER A 208 -19.70 32.27 15.17
CA SER A 208 -20.39 32.41 13.89
C SER A 208 -20.91 31.06 13.37
N LYS A 209 -22.23 30.96 13.20
CA LYS A 209 -22.95 29.79 12.68
C LYS A 209 -22.45 29.29 11.31
N LYS A 210 -21.60 30.04 10.60
CA LYS A 210 -21.04 29.66 9.29
C LYS A 210 -20.00 28.53 9.37
N VAL A 211 -19.18 28.46 10.41
CA VAL A 211 -18.10 27.44 10.50
C VAL A 211 -18.66 26.07 10.91
N ALA A 212 -19.60 26.03 11.85
CA ALA A 212 -20.22 24.78 12.27
C ALA A 212 -21.11 24.15 11.18
N LYS A 213 -21.73 24.98 10.31
CA LYS A 213 -22.61 24.49 9.23
C LYS A 213 -21.83 23.83 8.09
N LEU A 214 -20.56 24.20 7.88
CA LEU A 214 -19.71 23.60 6.84
C LEU A 214 -19.22 22.20 7.23
N LEU A 215 -18.94 21.96 8.52
CA LEU A 215 -18.44 20.68 9.02
C LEU A 215 -19.53 19.60 9.21
N LEU A 216 -20.81 20.00 9.26
CA LEU A 216 -21.92 19.07 9.49
C LEU A 216 -22.59 18.58 8.19
N HIS A 217 -22.32 19.21 7.04
CA HIS A 217 -22.95 18.83 5.77
C HIS A 217 -22.28 17.64 5.05
N THR A 218 -21.12 17.19 5.52
CA THR A 218 -20.38 16.04 4.96
C THR A 218 -20.59 14.73 5.72
N ASN A 219 -21.37 14.73 6.81
CA ASN A 219 -21.62 13.55 7.65
C ASN A 219 -23.13 13.27 7.83
N GLY A 220 -23.88 13.34 6.75
CA GLY A 220 -25.30 13.01 6.71
C GLY A 220 -25.56 11.57 6.27
N GLU A 221 -25.25 10.58 7.12
CA GLU A 221 -25.95 9.28 7.16
C GLU A 221 -25.53 8.49 8.42
N ARG A 222 -26.02 8.91 9.60
CA ARG A 222 -25.99 8.06 10.80
C ARG A 222 -27.21 7.13 10.81
N ARG A 223 -27.08 5.96 10.17
CA ARG A 223 -27.88 4.79 10.54
C ARG A 223 -27.33 4.22 11.85
N GLN A 224 -28.19 4.21 12.85
CA GLN A 224 -27.89 3.79 14.21
C GLN A 224 -27.80 2.26 14.29
N THR A 225 -26.60 1.69 14.16
CA THR A 225 -26.31 0.33 14.67
C THR A 225 -25.31 0.45 15.83
N ARG A 226 -25.77 0.09 17.03
CA ARG A 226 -24.93 0.06 18.23
C ARG A 226 -23.83 -0.99 18.05
N CYS A 227 -22.59 -0.57 17.87
CA CYS A 227 -21.41 -1.38 18.15
C CYS A 227 -20.55 -0.64 19.19
N GLY A 228 -20.58 -1.10 20.43
CA GLY A 228 -19.69 -0.61 21.48
C GLY A 228 -18.32 -1.29 21.35
N THR A 229 -17.29 -0.52 21.09
CA THR A 229 -15.90 -0.89 21.34
C THR A 229 -15.53 -0.41 22.76
N ASN A 230 -15.08 -1.35 23.60
CA ASN A 230 -14.34 -0.99 24.80
C ASN A 230 -12.87 -1.01 24.41
N SER A 231 -12.19 0.10 24.61
CA SER A 231 -10.75 0.12 24.79
C SER A 231 -10.40 -0.68 26.05
N ARG A 232 -9.43 -1.57 25.94
CA ARG A 232 -8.67 -2.10 27.07
C ARG A 232 -7.21 -2.01 26.66
N GLU A 233 -6.49 -1.14 27.35
CA GLU A 233 -5.03 -1.04 27.28
C GLU A 233 -4.44 -2.37 27.74
N GLU A 234 -3.55 -2.93 26.94
CA GLU A 234 -2.63 -3.99 27.33
C GLU A 234 -1.22 -3.40 27.30
N GLU A 235 -0.65 -3.20 28.48
CA GLU A 235 0.78 -3.03 28.67
C GLU A 235 1.50 -4.27 28.14
N THR A 236 2.43 -4.08 27.21
CA THR A 236 3.47 -5.09 26.94
C THR A 236 4.83 -4.44 27.17
N LYS A 237 5.56 -5.07 28.09
CA LYS A 237 6.94 -4.77 28.48
C LYS A 237 7.86 -4.79 27.26
N GLY A 238 8.85 -3.90 27.30
CA GLY A 238 9.76 -3.63 26.21
C GLY A 238 10.64 -4.81 25.83
N ASP A 239 10.96 -4.83 24.53
CA ASP A 239 12.20 -5.35 24.00
C ASP A 239 12.67 -4.40 22.89
N GLN A 240 13.97 -4.16 22.89
CA GLN A 240 14.67 -3.13 22.12
C GLN A 240 14.53 -3.37 20.62
N LYS A 241 14.13 -2.33 19.88
CA LYS A 241 14.11 -2.33 18.41
C LYS A 241 15.44 -1.80 17.90
N HIS A 242 16.20 -2.64 17.19
CA HIS A 242 17.25 -2.18 16.29
C HIS A 242 16.61 -1.43 15.12
N VAL A 243 17.12 -0.23 14.86
CA VAL A 243 16.77 0.63 13.73
C VAL A 243 17.45 0.08 12.48
N PHE A 244 16.68 -0.24 11.43
CA PHE A 244 17.21 -0.44 10.08
C PHE A 244 16.50 0.52 9.11
N LEU A 245 17.31 1.38 8.49
CA LEU A 245 16.94 2.29 7.41
C LEU A 245 16.82 1.51 6.09
N GLY A 246 15.79 1.85 5.30
CA GLY A 246 15.72 1.71 3.84
C GLY A 246 16.15 0.37 3.23
N GLY A 247 15.19 -0.50 2.95
CA GLY A 247 15.43 -1.73 2.17
C GLY A 247 14.27 -2.04 1.24
N THR A 248 14.57 -2.18 -0.06
CA THR A 248 13.73 -2.82 -1.05
C THR A 248 13.47 -4.26 -0.63
N ILE A 249 12.22 -4.70 -0.56
CA ILE A 249 11.87 -6.08 -0.27
C ILE A 249 11.79 -6.84 -1.60
N SER A 250 12.79 -7.67 -1.86
CA SER A 250 12.71 -8.74 -2.87
C SER A 250 12.28 -10.02 -2.15
N LEU A 251 11.06 -10.51 -2.41
CA LEU A 251 10.61 -11.80 -1.90
C LEU A 251 11.13 -12.91 -2.83
N TRP A 252 12.04 -13.75 -2.33
CA TRP A 252 12.40 -15.02 -2.96
C TRP A 252 11.50 -16.13 -2.41
N LEU A 253 10.81 -16.88 -3.28
CA LEU A 253 10.23 -18.18 -2.94
C LEU A 253 11.14 -19.28 -3.49
N SER A 254 12.03 -19.78 -2.64
CA SER A 254 12.73 -21.05 -2.88
C SER A 254 11.76 -22.22 -2.70
N HIS A 255 11.54 -23.02 -3.74
CA HIS A 255 10.82 -24.28 -3.63
C HIS A 255 11.70 -25.35 -2.95
N PRO A 256 11.17 -26.14 -1.99
CA PRO A 256 11.89 -27.29 -1.45
C PRO A 256 11.82 -28.47 -2.44
N ARG A 257 12.97 -29.04 -2.79
CA ARG A 257 13.08 -30.34 -3.47
C ARG A 257 13.41 -31.42 -2.44
N THR A 258 12.43 -32.26 -2.13
CA THR A 258 12.55 -33.60 -1.50
C THR A 258 12.45 -34.63 -2.65
N THR A 259 13.21 -35.73 -2.80
CA THR A 259 14.13 -36.59 -2.01
C THR A 259 14.97 -37.38 -3.05
N GLN A 260 16.22 -37.83 -2.84
CA GLN A 260 16.67 -39.01 -2.07
C GLN A 260 18.23 -39.12 -2.08
N PRO A 261 18.85 -39.93 -1.20
CA PRO A 261 20.29 -39.92 -0.93
C PRO A 261 21.07 -41.01 -1.68
N SER A 262 22.30 -40.73 -2.15
CA SER A 262 23.38 -41.72 -2.23
C SER A 262 24.74 -41.13 -2.68
N MET A 263 25.78 -41.48 -1.90
CA MET A 263 27.19 -41.69 -2.29
C MET A 263 28.14 -40.48 -2.49
N LYS A 264 28.96 -40.25 -1.44
CA LYS A 264 30.44 -40.15 -1.37
C LYS A 264 31.26 -39.31 -2.38
N GLY A 265 32.17 -38.50 -1.81
CA GLY A 265 33.39 -37.92 -2.42
C GLY A 265 33.13 -36.54 -3.03
N GLU A 266 33.96 -35.50 -2.88
CA GLU A 266 35.36 -35.34 -2.49
C GLU A 266 35.56 -33.93 -1.90
N GLU A 267 36.58 -33.77 -1.05
CA GLU A 267 37.02 -32.52 -0.44
C GLU A 267 37.92 -31.75 -1.41
N GLU A 268 37.61 -30.48 -1.71
CA GLU A 268 38.57 -29.39 -2.01
C GLU A 268 37.82 -28.08 -1.66
N GLY A 269 38.29 -27.12 -0.86
CA GLY A 269 39.65 -26.65 -0.66
C GLY A 269 39.81 -25.30 -1.40
N PHE A 270 39.18 -24.21 -0.93
CA PHE A 270 39.41 -22.89 -1.53
C PHE A 270 39.68 -21.81 -0.48
N GLU A 271 40.82 -21.17 -0.71
CA GLU A 271 41.66 -20.34 0.14
C GLU A 271 41.26 -18.86 -0.01
N GLU A 272 41.14 -18.14 1.12
CA GLU A 272 41.01 -16.68 1.13
C GLU A 272 42.29 -16.02 0.60
N ARG A 273 42.16 -15.16 -0.42
CA ARG A 273 43.18 -14.15 -0.72
C ARG A 273 42.55 -12.77 -0.81
N GLY A 274 42.87 -11.97 0.20
CA GLY A 274 42.63 -10.53 0.21
C GLY A 274 43.47 -9.82 -0.86
N TYR A 275 42.87 -8.78 -1.43
CA TYR A 275 43.58 -7.75 -2.16
C TYR A 275 43.22 -6.40 -1.55
N LEU A 276 44.14 -5.90 -0.71
CA LEU A 276 44.29 -4.48 -0.41
C LEU A 276 45.31 -3.93 -1.40
N GLN A 277 44.90 -3.02 -2.27
CA GLN A 277 45.86 -2.14 -2.95
C GLN A 277 45.26 -0.74 -3.02
N GLY A 278 45.89 0.15 -2.28
CA GLY A 278 45.52 1.55 -2.17
C GLY A 278 45.77 2.32 -3.46
N MET A 279 44.99 3.39 -3.63
CA MET A 279 45.36 4.50 -4.50
C MET A 279 45.11 5.82 -3.77
N GLN A 280 46.24 6.52 -3.62
CA GLN A 280 46.49 7.93 -3.35
C GLN A 280 45.29 8.89 -3.45
N LEU A 281 45.12 9.67 -2.37
CA LEU A 281 44.45 10.96 -2.37
C LEU A 281 45.31 11.98 -3.12
N ASP A 282 44.73 12.68 -4.09
CA ASP A 282 45.30 13.91 -4.62
C ASP A 282 44.43 15.09 -4.18
N GLN A 283 45.04 15.99 -3.43
CA GLN A 283 44.46 17.25 -2.99
C GLN A 283 44.58 18.25 -4.13
N ALA A 284 43.49 18.90 -4.51
CA ALA A 284 43.55 20.15 -5.27
C ALA A 284 42.56 21.15 -4.67
N SER A 285 43.15 22.18 -4.06
CA SER A 285 42.51 23.39 -3.58
C SER A 285 41.93 24.20 -4.75
N PHE A 286 40.68 24.65 -4.62
CA PHE A 286 40.23 26.05 -4.63
C PHE A 286 38.69 26.10 -4.50
#